data_AF-A0A2S6NCW6-F1
#
_entry.id   AF-A0A2S6NCW6-F1
#
_cell.length_a   1.000
_cell.length_b   1.000
_cell.length_c   1.000
_cell.angle_alpha   90.00
_cell.angle_beta   90.00
_cell.angle_gamma   90.00
#
_symmetry.space_group_name_H-M   'P 1'
#
loop_
_entity.id
_entity.type
_entity.pdbx_description
1 polymer ?
#
loop_
_entity_poly.entity_id
_entity_poly.type
_entity_poly.pdbx_seq_one_letter_code
_entity_poly.pdbx_strand_id
1 'polypeptide(L)'
;MFADISDDLLTASAPAPIRTLALFDRLSRQYLAWKAGGDADEFDGVVRAPDSVSPELANWYSSYKLHLSHADIASIRRRFEAAVARSGDSDFQVMTYIADMTIHRMIRHMREGGPRIVSIGESCLPRTLSTKWGFKPSRVMGEPTMPFDLAVHAGASVLKHLQTNFSSYLDTSGIVYREDLHYPVNEADGVFWNHEFGPEWAQNDFRKFTERYHRRIAAFREAVQAERCVCFFYSENPHRPDLVAGLAEAIGAFRGGRPAVLFAVNGAHPSFEESEQVINGVRTRVVLTPRPYPEFVWFHANHFSSAAGHLWERLLVGRLAELVESA
;
A
#
# COMPACT_ATOMS: atom_id res chain seq x y z
N MET A 1 0.79 -7.39 -25.56
CA MET A 1 -0.49 -7.10 -26.24
C MET A 1 -1.62 -7.87 -25.54
N PHE A 2 -2.04 -7.39 -24.37
CA PHE A 2 -3.18 -7.95 -23.65
C PHE A 2 -4.43 -7.16 -24.06
N ALA A 3 -5.49 -7.87 -24.45
CA ALA A 3 -6.76 -7.30 -24.87
C ALA A 3 -7.29 -6.31 -23.83
N ASP A 4 -7.91 -5.24 -24.33
CA ASP A 4 -8.56 -4.15 -23.59
C ASP A 4 -9.48 -4.73 -22.50
N ILE A 5 -8.95 -4.90 -21.27
CA ILE A 5 -9.73 -5.31 -20.10
C ILE A 5 -10.49 -4.04 -19.69
N SER A 6 -11.67 -3.85 -20.28
CA SER A 6 -12.54 -2.72 -19.96
C SER A 6 -12.72 -2.57 -18.44
N ASP A 7 -12.37 -1.38 -17.94
CA ASP A 7 -12.45 -0.99 -16.52
C ASP A 7 -13.89 -0.98 -15.96
N ASP A 8 -14.92 -1.14 -16.81
CA ASP A 8 -16.32 -1.31 -16.41
C ASP A 8 -16.55 -2.55 -15.52
N LEU A 9 -15.62 -3.52 -15.53
CA LEU A 9 -15.67 -4.68 -14.64
C LEU A 9 -15.25 -4.37 -13.19
N LEU A 10 -14.63 -3.21 -12.94
CA LEU A 10 -14.05 -2.84 -11.63
C LEU A 10 -14.87 -1.81 -10.86
N THR A 11 -15.86 -1.16 -11.49
CA THR A 11 -16.64 -0.04 -10.91
C THR A 11 -18.08 -0.40 -10.55
N ALA A 12 -18.62 -1.53 -11.03
CA ALA A 12 -19.96 -2.00 -10.69
C ALA A 12 -20.05 -2.59 -9.27
N SER A 13 -21.24 -2.53 -8.66
CA SER A 13 -21.59 -3.25 -7.43
C SER A 13 -21.12 -4.71 -7.48
N ALA A 14 -20.67 -5.24 -6.33
CA ALA A 14 -19.96 -6.52 -6.22
C ALA A 14 -20.48 -7.58 -7.22
N PRO A 15 -19.65 -8.02 -8.18
CA PRO A 15 -20.12 -8.92 -9.23
C PRO A 15 -20.64 -10.23 -8.62
N ALA A 16 -21.72 -10.76 -9.20
CA ALA A 16 -22.27 -12.06 -8.79
C ALA A 16 -21.16 -13.13 -8.73
N PRO A 17 -21.13 -14.03 -7.73
CA PRO A 17 -19.96 -14.89 -7.48
C PRO A 17 -19.48 -15.71 -8.69
N ILE A 18 -20.40 -16.14 -9.55
CA ILE A 18 -20.10 -16.86 -10.80
C ILE A 18 -19.26 -16.00 -11.77
N ARG A 19 -19.57 -14.70 -11.89
CA ARG A 19 -18.80 -13.77 -12.74
C ARG A 19 -17.39 -13.58 -12.19
N THR A 20 -17.25 -13.51 -10.87
CA THR A 20 -15.96 -13.39 -10.17
C THR A 20 -15.08 -14.61 -10.43
N LEU A 21 -15.61 -15.83 -10.32
CA LEU A 21 -14.86 -17.06 -10.62
C LEU A 21 -14.39 -17.14 -12.07
N ALA A 22 -15.28 -16.85 -13.03
CA ALA A 22 -14.92 -16.87 -14.45
C ALA A 22 -13.84 -15.83 -14.80
N LEU A 23 -13.95 -14.63 -14.22
CA LEU A 23 -12.94 -13.58 -14.36
C LEU A 23 -11.61 -14.00 -13.73
N PHE A 24 -11.66 -14.54 -12.51
CA PHE A 24 -10.49 -15.06 -11.79
C PHE A 24 -9.75 -16.12 -12.62
N ASP A 25 -10.46 -17.11 -13.16
CA ASP A 25 -9.88 -18.18 -13.97
C ASP A 25 -9.23 -17.64 -15.26
N ARG A 26 -9.88 -16.69 -15.93
CA ARG A 26 -9.34 -16.05 -17.13
C ARG A 26 -8.05 -15.29 -16.84
N LEU A 27 -8.06 -14.44 -15.81
CA LEU A 27 -6.93 -13.61 -15.42
C LEU A 27 -5.77 -14.43 -14.88
N SER A 28 -6.06 -15.48 -14.11
CA SER A 28 -5.04 -16.36 -13.54
C SER A 28 -4.18 -17.01 -14.62
N ARG A 29 -4.80 -17.49 -15.72
CA ARG A 29 -4.06 -18.05 -16.86
C ARG A 29 -3.17 -17.01 -17.54
N GLN A 30 -3.68 -15.80 -17.75
CA GLN A 30 -2.91 -14.70 -18.35
C GLN A 30 -1.75 -14.27 -17.44
N TYR A 31 -2.00 -14.15 -16.14
CA TYR A 31 -1.01 -13.74 -15.15
C TYR A 31 0.13 -14.74 -15.04
N LEU A 32 -0.18 -16.05 -15.01
CA LEU A 32 0.83 -17.10 -14.98
C LEU A 32 1.67 -17.14 -16.26
N ALA A 33 1.05 -16.90 -17.43
CA ALA A 33 1.77 -16.79 -18.69
C ALA A 33 2.66 -15.55 -18.75
N TRP A 34 2.16 -14.39 -18.29
CA TRP A 34 2.94 -13.16 -18.15
C TRP A 34 4.15 -13.36 -17.22
N LYS A 35 3.94 -14.02 -16.08
CA LYS A 35 4.97 -14.33 -15.10
C LYS A 35 6.04 -15.30 -15.61
N ALA A 36 5.68 -16.29 -16.43
CA ALA A 36 6.64 -17.25 -16.97
C ALA A 36 7.74 -16.60 -17.84
N GLY A 37 7.56 -15.34 -18.25
CA GLY A 37 8.57 -14.52 -18.93
C GLY A 37 9.47 -13.69 -18.01
N GLY A 38 9.31 -13.75 -16.68
CA GLY A 38 10.11 -13.02 -15.69
C GLY A 38 10.85 -13.94 -14.72
N ASP A 39 12.03 -13.51 -14.24
CA ASP A 39 12.83 -14.29 -13.29
C ASP A 39 12.04 -14.61 -12.02
N ALA A 40 11.89 -15.91 -11.76
CA ALA A 40 11.21 -16.41 -10.58
C ALA A 40 12.23 -16.53 -9.44
N ASP A 41 12.38 -15.48 -8.64
CA ASP A 41 12.92 -15.64 -7.30
C ASP A 41 11.87 -16.34 -6.43
N GLU A 42 12.16 -17.58 -6.05
CA GLU A 42 11.40 -18.34 -5.07
C GLU A 42 11.50 -17.63 -3.71
N PHE A 43 10.34 -17.48 -3.07
CA PHE A 43 10.20 -16.82 -1.78
C PHE A 43 10.92 -17.59 -0.66
N ASP A 44 11.45 -16.87 0.32
CA ASP A 44 11.99 -17.38 1.61
C ASP A 44 10.92 -18.14 2.42
N GLY A 45 10.65 -19.38 2.00
CA GLY A 45 10.54 -20.63 2.76
C GLY A 45 9.76 -20.79 4.07
N VAL A 46 9.25 -19.77 4.77
CA VAL A 46 9.04 -19.94 6.24
C VAL A 46 7.59 -19.92 6.70
N VAL A 47 6.62 -19.49 5.90
CA VAL A 47 5.22 -19.44 6.37
C VAL A 47 4.31 -20.11 5.34
N ARG A 48 3.52 -21.08 5.79
CA ARG A 48 2.49 -21.73 4.97
C ARG A 48 1.20 -20.93 5.07
N ALA A 49 0.46 -20.85 3.98
CA ALA A 49 -0.90 -20.32 4.01
C ALA A 49 -1.74 -21.10 5.05
N PRO A 50 -2.56 -20.44 5.88
CA PRO A 50 -3.47 -21.12 6.79
C PRO A 50 -4.34 -22.16 6.07
N ASP A 51 -4.53 -23.34 6.69
CA ASP A 51 -5.32 -24.43 6.08
C ASP A 51 -6.82 -24.11 6.04
N SER A 52 -7.33 -23.35 7.01
CA SER A 52 -8.72 -22.91 7.08
C SER A 52 -8.94 -21.56 6.39
N VAL A 53 -10.16 -21.33 5.93
CA VAL A 53 -10.60 -19.97 5.58
C VAL A 53 -10.74 -19.19 6.87
N SER A 54 -10.03 -18.07 6.95
CA SER A 54 -9.93 -17.24 8.14
C SER A 54 -9.44 -15.85 7.75
N PRO A 55 -9.64 -14.82 8.58
CA PRO A 55 -9.01 -13.53 8.36
C PRO A 55 -7.48 -13.62 8.23
N GLU A 56 -6.83 -14.53 8.96
CA GLU A 56 -5.40 -14.80 8.83
C GLU A 56 -5.01 -15.27 7.42
N LEU A 57 -5.88 -16.03 6.75
CA LEU A 57 -5.70 -16.37 5.33
C LEU A 57 -5.77 -15.11 4.43
N ALA A 58 -6.66 -14.17 4.73
CA ALA A 58 -6.70 -12.90 4.02
C ALA A 58 -5.43 -12.07 4.26
N ASN A 59 -4.89 -12.09 5.49
CA ASN A 59 -3.60 -11.46 5.82
C ASN A 59 -2.43 -12.11 5.08
N TRP A 60 -2.46 -13.44 4.91
CA TRP A 60 -1.48 -14.16 4.10
C TRP A 60 -1.48 -13.65 2.65
N TYR A 61 -2.65 -13.66 1.99
CA TYR A 61 -2.75 -13.24 0.58
C TYR A 61 -2.57 -11.73 0.37
N SER A 62 -2.84 -10.91 1.39
CA SER A 62 -2.63 -9.46 1.33
C SER A 62 -1.18 -9.02 1.49
N SER A 63 -0.31 -9.93 1.95
CA SER A 63 1.09 -9.64 2.23
C SER A 63 1.83 -9.07 1.02
N TYR A 64 2.52 -7.94 1.24
CA TYR A 64 3.45 -7.35 0.27
C TYR A 64 4.69 -8.23 0.00
N LYS A 65 4.80 -9.37 0.69
CA LYS A 65 5.85 -10.36 0.51
C LYS A 65 5.38 -11.54 -0.35
N LEU A 66 4.10 -11.63 -0.69
CA LEU A 66 3.60 -12.77 -1.45
C LEU A 66 3.74 -12.55 -2.96
N HIS A 67 4.24 -13.57 -3.65
CA HIS A 67 4.16 -13.71 -5.09
C HIS A 67 3.24 -14.88 -5.42
N LEU A 68 2.16 -14.65 -6.19
CA LEU A 68 1.17 -15.70 -6.47
C LEU A 68 1.77 -16.81 -7.33
N SER A 69 1.77 -18.04 -6.80
CA SER A 69 2.16 -19.26 -7.52
C SER A 69 0.95 -19.95 -8.17
N HIS A 70 1.21 -20.98 -8.99
CA HIS A 70 0.16 -21.88 -9.48
C HIS A 70 -0.62 -22.53 -8.32
N ALA A 71 0.08 -22.92 -7.24
CA ALA A 71 -0.54 -23.53 -6.07
C ALA A 71 -1.44 -22.56 -5.31
N ASP A 72 -1.03 -21.29 -5.19
CA ASP A 72 -1.81 -20.23 -4.57
C ASP A 72 -3.12 -19.98 -5.33
N ILE A 73 -3.03 -19.80 -6.64
CA ILE A 73 -4.18 -19.58 -7.51
C ILE A 73 -5.16 -20.76 -7.42
N ALA A 74 -4.64 -21.99 -7.48
CA ALA A 74 -5.47 -23.19 -7.34
C ALA A 74 -6.13 -23.27 -5.94
N SER A 75 -5.41 -22.88 -4.88
CA SER A 75 -5.93 -22.84 -3.51
C SER A 75 -7.06 -21.82 -3.37
N ILE A 76 -6.85 -20.57 -3.83
CA ILE A 76 -7.86 -19.50 -3.80
C ILE A 76 -9.11 -19.94 -4.55
N ARG A 77 -8.95 -20.47 -5.77
CA ARG A 77 -10.05 -20.94 -6.60
C ARG A 77 -10.90 -22.00 -5.88
N ARG A 78 -10.27 -23.08 -5.40
CA ARG A 78 -10.99 -24.18 -4.71
C ARG A 78 -11.72 -23.68 -3.47
N ARG A 79 -11.08 -22.84 -2.65
CA ARG A 79 -11.68 -22.31 -1.42
C ARG A 79 -12.82 -21.34 -1.73
N PHE A 80 -12.70 -20.53 -2.77
CA PHE A 80 -13.78 -19.62 -3.18
C PHE A 80 -14.98 -20.39 -3.72
N GLU A 81 -14.77 -21.43 -4.55
CA GLU A 81 -15.85 -22.33 -4.99
C GLU A 81 -16.58 -22.98 -3.81
N ALA A 82 -15.84 -23.48 -2.81
CA ALA A 82 -16.43 -24.05 -1.60
C ALA A 82 -17.21 -23.01 -0.78
N ALA A 83 -16.72 -21.78 -0.68
CA ALA A 83 -17.37 -20.71 0.06
C ALA A 83 -18.65 -20.21 -0.64
N VAL A 84 -18.69 -20.21 -1.98
CA VAL A 84 -19.90 -19.86 -2.76
C VAL A 84 -21.06 -20.80 -2.44
N ALA A 85 -20.80 -22.08 -2.17
CA ALA A 85 -21.82 -23.04 -1.76
C ALA A 85 -22.42 -22.74 -0.37
N ARG A 86 -21.78 -21.87 0.42
CA ARG A 86 -22.22 -21.42 1.76
C ARG A 86 -22.36 -19.90 1.81
N SER A 87 -22.91 -19.31 0.75
CA SER A 87 -23.08 -17.86 0.63
C SER A 87 -23.74 -17.26 1.88
N GLY A 88 -23.11 -16.26 2.47
CA GLY A 88 -23.60 -15.55 3.66
C GLY A 88 -22.86 -15.87 4.97
N ASP A 89 -21.95 -16.85 4.97
CA ASP A 89 -21.05 -17.09 6.11
C ASP A 89 -19.80 -16.17 6.07
N SER A 90 -19.01 -16.22 7.14
CA SER A 90 -17.75 -15.48 7.25
C SER A 90 -16.72 -15.94 6.21
N ASP A 91 -16.73 -17.21 5.81
CA ASP A 91 -15.80 -17.77 4.84
C ASP A 91 -16.04 -17.17 3.45
N PHE A 92 -17.31 -17.01 3.06
CA PHE A 92 -17.70 -16.35 1.83
C PHE A 92 -17.23 -14.89 1.80
N GLN A 93 -17.36 -14.16 2.91
CA GLN A 93 -16.86 -12.79 3.01
C GLN A 93 -15.33 -12.72 2.86
N VAL A 94 -14.59 -13.56 3.58
CA VAL A 94 -13.12 -13.64 3.50
C VAL A 94 -12.65 -14.03 2.09
N MET A 95 -13.29 -15.02 1.47
CA MET A 95 -12.88 -15.47 0.14
C MET A 95 -13.29 -14.49 -0.96
N THR A 96 -14.41 -13.80 -0.83
CA THR A 96 -14.80 -12.71 -1.74
C THR A 96 -13.75 -11.60 -1.72
N TYR A 97 -13.30 -11.23 -0.53
CA TYR A 97 -12.22 -10.27 -0.34
C TYR A 97 -10.90 -10.71 -1.01
N ILE A 98 -10.45 -11.95 -0.74
CA ILE A 98 -9.22 -12.50 -1.33
C ILE A 98 -9.31 -12.54 -2.86
N ALA A 99 -10.44 -13.02 -3.41
CA ALA A 99 -10.64 -13.13 -4.84
C ALA A 99 -10.61 -11.75 -5.52
N ASP A 100 -11.33 -10.78 -4.97
CA ASP A 100 -11.41 -9.41 -5.50
C ASP A 100 -10.05 -8.69 -5.50
N MET A 101 -9.35 -8.71 -4.36
CA MET A 101 -8.01 -8.17 -4.24
C MET A 101 -7.04 -8.83 -5.23
N THR A 102 -7.12 -10.15 -5.38
CA THR A 102 -6.24 -10.92 -6.28
C THR A 102 -6.51 -10.58 -7.74
N ILE A 103 -7.78 -10.44 -8.15
CA ILE A 103 -8.18 -9.99 -9.49
C ILE A 103 -7.55 -8.64 -9.81
N HIS A 104 -7.72 -7.64 -8.94
CA HIS A 104 -7.17 -6.30 -9.14
C HIS A 104 -5.65 -6.33 -9.20
N ARG A 105 -5.00 -7.11 -8.33
CA ARG A 105 -3.55 -7.27 -8.31
C ARG A 105 -3.04 -7.84 -9.64
N MET A 106 -3.67 -8.91 -10.14
CA MET A 106 -3.29 -9.54 -11.41
C MET A 106 -3.45 -8.56 -12.58
N ILE A 107 -4.58 -7.86 -12.67
CA ILE A 107 -4.83 -6.87 -13.73
C ILE A 107 -3.74 -5.81 -13.75
N ARG A 108 -3.41 -5.24 -12.58
CA ARG A 108 -2.44 -4.13 -12.50
C ARG A 108 -1.01 -4.59 -12.75
N HIS A 109 -0.60 -5.78 -12.30
CA HIS A 109 0.73 -6.30 -12.62
C HIS A 109 0.91 -6.59 -14.10
N MET A 110 -0.14 -7.06 -14.79
CA MET A 110 -0.09 -7.30 -16.23
C MET A 110 -0.20 -6.02 -17.07
N ARG A 111 -0.56 -4.88 -16.46
CA ARG A 111 -0.65 -3.60 -17.14
C ARG A 111 0.76 -3.02 -17.30
N GLU A 112 1.12 -2.68 -18.53
CA GLU A 112 2.38 -1.98 -18.82
C GLU A 112 2.22 -0.47 -18.61
N GLY A 113 3.24 0.15 -18.01
CA GLY A 113 3.28 1.59 -17.80
C GLY A 113 2.38 2.10 -16.66
N GLY A 114 2.33 3.42 -16.51
CA GLY A 114 1.61 4.11 -15.43
C GLY A 114 2.54 4.88 -14.50
N PRO A 115 1.98 5.75 -13.64
CA PRO A 115 2.75 6.53 -12.69
C PRO A 115 3.41 5.65 -11.62
N ARG A 116 4.59 6.07 -11.17
CA ARG A 116 5.25 5.51 -9.99
C ARG A 116 4.46 5.92 -8.74
N ILE A 117 4.03 4.93 -7.95
CA ILE A 117 3.42 5.20 -6.64
C ILE A 117 4.51 5.33 -5.58
N VAL A 118 4.60 6.50 -4.98
CA VAL A 118 5.52 6.82 -3.88
C VAL A 118 4.71 6.96 -2.61
N SER A 119 4.90 6.04 -1.67
CA SER A 119 4.22 6.08 -0.38
C SER A 119 4.90 7.11 0.52
N ILE A 120 4.10 8.02 1.05
CA ILE A 120 4.49 9.00 2.07
C ILE A 120 3.41 8.99 3.16
N GLY A 121 3.69 9.56 4.32
CA GLY A 121 2.67 9.81 5.33
C GLY A 121 2.95 9.15 6.67
N GLU A 122 1.89 9.04 7.47
CA GLU A 122 2.02 8.82 8.91
C GLU A 122 2.07 7.34 9.31
N SER A 123 1.76 6.44 8.38
CA SER A 123 1.74 5.00 8.63
C SER A 123 2.14 4.22 7.37
N CYS A 124 2.33 2.91 7.53
CA CYS A 124 2.63 2.01 6.42
C CYS A 124 1.42 1.68 5.51
N LEU A 125 0.26 2.31 5.72
CA LEU A 125 -0.95 2.08 4.92
C LEU A 125 -0.75 2.38 3.44
N PRO A 126 -0.18 3.52 3.01
CA PRO A 126 0.01 3.81 1.59
C PRO A 126 0.86 2.76 0.88
N ARG A 127 1.88 2.21 1.56
CA ARG A 127 2.70 1.10 1.03
C ARG A 127 1.92 -0.21 1.00
N THR A 128 1.27 -0.54 2.11
CA THR A 128 0.54 -1.80 2.26
C THR A 128 -0.57 -1.89 1.22
N LEU A 129 -1.44 -0.88 1.13
CA LEU A 129 -2.60 -0.91 0.26
C LEU A 129 -2.22 -0.85 -1.22
N SER A 130 -1.27 0.00 -1.61
CA SER A 130 -0.81 0.08 -3.00
C SER A 130 -0.22 -1.25 -3.48
N THR A 131 0.50 -1.97 -2.61
CA THR A 131 1.07 -3.27 -2.96
C THR A 131 0.03 -4.37 -2.99
N LYS A 132 -0.80 -4.41 -1.94
CA LYS A 132 -1.87 -5.38 -1.73
C LYS A 132 -2.84 -5.42 -2.91
N TRP A 133 -3.16 -4.27 -3.48
CA TRP A 133 -4.05 -4.13 -4.63
C TRP A 133 -3.31 -4.01 -5.97
N GLY A 134 -1.98 -4.14 -6.01
CA GLY A 134 -1.18 -4.24 -7.24
C GLY A 134 -0.81 -2.92 -7.94
N PHE A 135 -1.05 -1.76 -7.34
CA PHE A 135 -0.56 -0.47 -7.88
C PHE A 135 0.96 -0.30 -7.76
N LYS A 136 1.55 -0.91 -6.73
CA LYS A 136 2.98 -0.89 -6.47
C LYS A 136 3.47 -2.34 -6.46
N PRO A 137 4.58 -2.69 -7.12
CA PRO A 137 5.08 -4.05 -7.04
C PRO A 137 5.48 -4.41 -5.60
N SER A 138 5.44 -5.70 -5.27
CA SER A 138 5.92 -6.24 -4.01
C SER A 138 7.43 -6.24 -3.93
N ARG A 139 7.98 -6.36 -2.71
CA ARG A 139 9.43 -6.48 -2.50
C ARG A 139 10.03 -7.65 -3.27
N VAL A 140 9.28 -8.75 -3.34
CA VAL A 140 9.69 -9.98 -4.03
C VAL A 140 9.67 -9.84 -5.56
N MET A 141 9.00 -8.81 -6.09
CA MET A 141 9.09 -8.42 -7.50
C MET A 141 10.09 -7.26 -7.70
N GLY A 142 11.05 -7.13 -6.79
CA GLY A 142 12.14 -6.15 -6.89
C GLY A 142 11.81 -4.74 -6.39
N GLU A 143 10.61 -4.46 -5.90
CA GLU A 143 10.28 -3.09 -5.46
C GLU A 143 11.08 -2.69 -4.20
N PRO A 144 11.94 -1.66 -4.28
CA PRO A 144 12.65 -1.19 -3.11
C PRO A 144 11.68 -0.56 -2.12
N THR A 145 11.96 -0.73 -0.83
CA THR A 145 11.24 0.01 0.22
C THR A 145 11.79 1.42 0.35
N MET A 146 10.92 2.37 0.69
CA MET A 146 11.25 3.79 0.90
C MET A 146 11.19 4.17 2.39
N PRO A 147 11.64 5.37 2.82
CA PRO A 147 11.77 5.71 4.23
C PRO A 147 10.44 5.70 4.99
N PHE A 148 9.34 6.04 4.31
CA PHE A 148 7.99 6.10 4.87
C PHE A 148 7.19 4.80 4.70
N ASP A 149 7.73 3.77 4.04
CA ASP A 149 6.97 2.57 3.68
C ASP A 149 6.60 1.69 4.88
N LEU A 150 7.49 1.61 5.87
CA LEU A 150 7.49 0.62 6.95
C LEU A 150 7.85 1.27 8.30
N ALA A 151 7.29 2.44 8.54
CA ALA A 151 7.44 3.19 9.78
C ALA A 151 6.20 4.05 10.02
N VAL A 152 6.07 4.54 11.24
CA VAL A 152 5.06 5.52 11.64
C VAL A 152 5.75 6.86 11.84
N HIS A 153 5.14 7.92 11.33
CA HIS A 153 5.67 9.28 11.40
C HIS A 153 4.57 10.25 11.83
N ALA A 154 4.91 11.25 12.63
CA ALA A 154 4.08 12.45 12.70
C ALA A 154 4.09 13.16 11.33
N GLY A 155 2.94 13.68 10.88
CA GLY A 155 2.84 14.37 9.59
C GLY A 155 3.84 15.53 9.45
N ALA A 156 4.07 16.28 10.53
CA ALA A 156 5.08 17.34 10.57
C ALA A 156 6.51 16.83 10.32
N SER A 157 6.84 15.62 10.80
CA SER A 157 8.14 14.98 10.53
C SER A 157 8.27 14.57 9.06
N VAL A 158 7.21 14.02 8.46
CA VAL A 158 7.19 13.73 7.01
C VAL A 158 7.53 14.99 6.21
N LEU A 159 6.86 16.10 6.52
CA LEU A 159 7.12 17.39 5.86
C LEU A 159 8.56 17.88 6.09
N LYS A 160 9.02 17.92 7.34
CA LYS A 160 10.38 18.33 7.72
C LYS A 160 11.43 17.55 6.95
N HIS A 161 11.29 16.23 6.87
CA HIS A 161 12.28 15.38 6.21
C HIS A 161 12.25 15.54 4.69
N LEU A 162 11.10 15.83 4.08
CA LEU A 162 11.06 16.20 2.68
C LEU A 162 11.75 17.56 2.44
N GLN A 163 11.39 18.59 3.22
CA GLN A 163 11.97 19.94 3.08
C GLN A 163 13.48 19.98 3.29
N THR A 164 13.99 19.16 4.20
CA THR A 164 15.43 19.07 4.51
C THR A 164 16.18 18.04 3.65
N ASN A 165 15.52 17.46 2.64
CA ASN A 165 16.07 16.37 1.83
C ASN A 165 16.69 15.24 2.66
N PHE A 166 16.00 14.87 3.74
CA PHE A 166 16.36 13.84 4.71
C PHE A 166 17.67 14.08 5.46
N SER A 167 18.23 15.30 5.47
CA SER A 167 19.50 15.59 6.15
C SER A 167 19.44 15.27 7.65
N SER A 168 18.29 15.49 8.28
CA SER A 168 18.03 15.18 9.70
C SER A 168 17.48 13.77 9.94
N TYR A 169 17.12 13.02 8.90
CA TYR A 169 16.48 11.70 9.05
C TYR A 169 17.45 10.64 9.57
N LEU A 170 18.74 10.80 9.25
CA LEU A 170 19.80 9.88 9.59
C LEU A 170 20.65 10.36 10.77
N ASP A 171 20.23 11.42 11.46
CA ASP A 171 20.87 11.86 12.68
C ASP A 171 20.51 10.89 13.81
N THR A 172 21.46 10.02 14.17
CA THR A 172 21.27 8.99 15.19
C THR A 172 21.29 9.54 16.61
N SER A 173 21.69 10.81 16.83
CA SER A 173 21.80 11.39 18.18
C SER A 173 20.46 11.46 18.91
N GLY A 174 19.34 11.55 18.18
CA GLY A 174 17.98 11.51 18.71
C GLY A 174 17.30 10.14 18.65
N ILE A 175 18.00 9.11 18.18
CA ILE A 175 17.43 7.76 18.02
C ILE A 175 17.74 6.93 19.27
N VAL A 176 16.69 6.33 19.83
CA VAL A 176 16.78 5.45 21.00
C VAL A 176 16.15 4.11 20.66
N TYR A 177 16.75 3.02 21.13
CA TYR A 177 16.11 1.71 21.10
C TYR A 177 15.20 1.55 22.32
N ARG A 178 13.92 1.28 22.08
CA ARG A 178 12.92 1.06 23.14
C ARG A 178 12.84 -0.43 23.43
N GLU A 179 13.39 -0.87 24.56
CA GLU A 179 13.40 -2.29 24.94
C GLU A 179 11.98 -2.86 25.10
N ASP A 180 11.03 -2.05 25.58
CA ASP A 180 9.63 -2.43 25.75
C ASP A 180 8.87 -2.60 24.43
N LEU A 181 9.33 -1.92 23.37
CA LEU A 181 8.74 -1.98 22.03
C LEU A 181 9.56 -2.88 21.08
N HIS A 182 10.80 -3.18 21.46
CA HIS A 182 11.81 -3.90 20.70
C HIS A 182 12.18 -3.29 19.33
N TYR A 183 12.05 -1.97 19.15
CA TYR A 183 12.47 -1.28 17.93
C TYR A 183 13.03 0.15 18.20
N PRO A 184 13.78 0.73 17.25
CA PRO A 184 14.24 2.13 17.34
C PRO A 184 13.10 3.15 17.24
N VAL A 185 13.23 4.28 17.92
CA VAL A 185 12.33 5.44 17.85
C VAL A 185 13.11 6.74 17.87
N ASN A 186 12.53 7.79 17.30
CA ASN A 186 12.92 9.18 17.53
C ASN A 186 11.67 9.93 18.02
N GLU A 187 11.49 10.00 19.34
CA GLU A 187 10.29 10.56 19.95
C GLU A 187 10.17 12.07 19.73
N ALA A 188 11.30 12.78 19.71
CA ALA A 188 11.34 14.22 19.47
C ALA A 188 10.80 14.58 18.06
N ASP A 189 11.00 13.68 17.09
CA ASP A 189 10.48 13.83 15.73
C ASP A 189 9.20 13.01 15.49
N GLY A 190 8.70 12.27 16.49
CA GLY A 190 7.53 11.41 16.37
C GLY A 190 7.68 10.32 15.32
N VAL A 191 8.86 9.69 15.21
CA VAL A 191 9.13 8.60 14.26
C VAL A 191 9.31 7.28 15.00
N PHE A 192 8.58 6.25 14.57
CA PHE A 192 8.62 4.91 15.14
C PHE A 192 8.92 3.90 14.04
N TRP A 193 10.06 3.22 14.14
CA TRP A 193 10.51 2.24 13.17
C TRP A 193 10.01 0.83 13.52
N ASN A 194 8.69 0.69 13.65
CA ASN A 194 8.00 -0.50 14.16
C ASN A 194 8.20 -1.80 13.36
N HIS A 195 8.82 -1.73 12.18
CA HIS A 195 9.21 -2.91 11.38
C HIS A 195 10.68 -3.30 11.53
N GLU A 196 11.48 -2.47 12.22
CA GLU A 196 12.89 -2.72 12.49
C GLU A 196 13.02 -3.32 13.90
N PHE A 197 12.43 -4.50 14.05
CA PHE A 197 12.33 -5.24 15.30
C PHE A 197 13.63 -5.97 15.62
N GLY A 198 14.02 -5.94 16.90
CA GLY A 198 15.18 -6.65 17.44
C GLY A 198 16.36 -5.72 17.82
N PRO A 199 17.19 -6.14 18.80
CA PRO A 199 18.26 -5.30 19.34
C PRO A 199 19.38 -5.03 18.33
N GLU A 200 19.49 -5.81 17.24
CA GLU A 200 20.52 -5.63 16.24
C GLU A 200 20.39 -4.31 15.45
N TRP A 201 19.23 -3.64 15.54
CA TRP A 201 19.02 -2.31 14.95
C TRP A 201 19.70 -1.18 15.73
N ALA A 202 20.03 -1.42 17.00
CA ALA A 202 20.72 -0.46 17.88
C ALA A 202 22.23 -0.74 18.01
N GLN A 203 22.68 -1.90 17.55
CA GLN A 203 24.09 -2.30 17.64
C GLN A 203 25.00 -1.42 16.79
N ASN A 204 26.25 -1.27 17.25
CA ASN A 204 27.30 -0.53 16.55
C ASN A 204 26.86 0.89 16.18
N ASP A 205 26.26 1.61 17.14
CA ASP A 205 25.75 2.97 16.94
C ASP A 205 24.77 3.05 15.75
N PHE A 206 23.75 2.19 15.78
CA PHE A 206 22.69 2.13 14.75
C PHE A 206 23.20 1.88 13.33
N ARG A 207 24.37 1.27 13.12
CA ARG A 207 24.96 1.05 11.78
C ARG A 207 24.01 0.38 10.79
N LYS A 208 23.36 -0.73 11.19
CA LYS A 208 22.39 -1.47 10.34
C LYS A 208 21.23 -0.58 9.92
N PHE A 209 20.73 0.24 10.85
CA PHE A 209 19.67 1.21 10.61
C PHE A 209 20.13 2.27 9.59
N THR A 210 21.27 2.90 9.83
CA THR A 210 21.80 3.97 8.96
C THR A 210 22.03 3.47 7.54
N GLU A 211 22.68 2.31 7.37
CA GLU A 211 22.89 1.68 6.07
C GLU A 211 21.57 1.36 5.36
N ARG A 212 20.57 0.85 6.09
CA ARG A 212 19.24 0.56 5.53
C ARG A 212 18.57 1.83 5.04
N TYR A 213 18.55 2.88 5.85
CA TYR A 213 17.82 4.10 5.53
C TYR A 213 18.50 4.96 4.48
N HIS A 214 19.83 4.94 4.36
CA HIS A 214 20.51 5.50 3.19
C HIS A 214 19.99 4.90 1.88
N ARG A 215 19.86 3.57 1.81
CA ARG A 215 19.32 2.89 0.60
C ARG A 215 17.86 3.24 0.37
N ARG A 216 17.03 3.28 1.42
CA ARG A 216 15.62 3.67 1.31
C ARG A 216 15.45 5.11 0.81
N ILE A 217 16.25 6.06 1.33
CA ILE A 217 16.23 7.46 0.89
C ILE A 217 16.67 7.57 -0.58
N ALA A 218 17.70 6.84 -0.99
CA ALA A 218 18.11 6.79 -2.40
C ALA A 218 16.97 6.26 -3.30
N ALA A 219 16.30 5.17 -2.90
CA ALA A 219 15.15 4.62 -3.62
C ALA A 219 13.96 5.59 -3.69
N PHE A 220 13.70 6.36 -2.62
CA PHE A 220 12.70 7.43 -2.65
C PHE A 220 13.06 8.51 -3.65
N ARG A 221 14.31 9.00 -3.61
CA ARG A 221 14.80 10.04 -4.54
C ARG A 221 14.68 9.56 -5.97
N GLU A 222 15.05 8.32 -6.28
CA GLU A 222 14.90 7.75 -7.61
C GLU A 222 13.42 7.67 -8.03
N ALA A 223 12.57 7.07 -7.18
CA ALA A 223 11.17 6.87 -7.51
C ALA A 223 10.40 8.17 -7.70
N VAL A 224 10.69 9.20 -6.89
CA VAL A 224 10.07 10.52 -7.04
C VAL A 224 10.56 11.24 -8.29
N GLN A 225 11.58 10.76 -9.02
CA GLN A 225 11.99 11.33 -10.31
C GLN A 225 11.36 10.64 -11.53
N ALA A 226 10.56 9.58 -11.35
CA ALA A 226 9.88 8.88 -12.45
C ALA A 226 9.08 9.85 -13.33
N GLU A 227 8.92 9.58 -14.63
CA GLU A 227 8.24 10.49 -15.56
C GLU A 227 6.88 10.98 -15.02
N ARG A 228 6.07 10.03 -14.55
CA ARG A 228 4.81 10.28 -13.83
C ARG A 228 4.91 9.72 -12.42
N CYS A 229 4.44 10.49 -11.43
CA CYS A 229 4.55 10.14 -10.01
C CYS A 229 3.25 10.48 -9.26
N VAL A 230 2.76 9.53 -8.47
CA VAL A 230 1.67 9.75 -7.50
C VAL A 230 2.25 9.54 -6.11
N CYS A 231 2.38 10.62 -5.35
CA CYS A 231 2.70 10.58 -3.93
C CYS A 231 1.42 10.30 -3.15
N PHE A 232 1.34 9.14 -2.49
CA PHE A 232 0.18 8.75 -1.70
C PHE A 232 0.47 9.01 -0.22
N PHE A 233 -0.23 10.00 0.34
CA PHE A 233 -0.24 10.37 1.75
C PHE A 233 -1.51 9.88 2.45
N TYR A 234 -1.38 9.23 3.60
CA TYR A 234 -2.50 8.89 4.48
C TYR A 234 -2.25 9.45 5.88
N SER A 235 -3.29 10.03 6.47
CA SER A 235 -3.29 10.51 7.85
C SER A 235 -4.54 10.06 8.59
N GLU A 236 -4.36 9.55 9.81
CA GLU A 236 -5.45 9.24 10.75
C GLU A 236 -5.79 10.42 11.66
N ASN A 237 -5.01 11.51 11.57
CA ASN A 237 -5.18 12.72 12.34
C ASN A 237 -6.20 13.66 11.67
N PRO A 238 -6.78 14.62 12.42
CA PRO A 238 -7.63 15.65 11.86
C PRO A 238 -6.99 16.34 10.65
N HIS A 239 -7.81 16.72 9.67
CA HIS A 239 -7.32 17.34 8.45
C HIS A 239 -6.51 18.62 8.72
N ARG A 240 -5.34 18.71 8.10
CA ARG A 240 -4.37 19.80 8.22
C ARG A 240 -4.05 20.37 6.82
N PRO A 241 -4.81 21.37 6.34
CA PRO A 241 -4.59 21.96 5.01
C PRO A 241 -3.18 22.52 4.83
N ASP A 242 -2.61 23.09 5.89
CA ASP A 242 -1.25 23.64 5.94
C ASP A 242 -0.18 22.55 5.72
N LEU A 243 -0.36 21.39 6.35
CA LEU A 243 0.52 20.23 6.15
C LEU A 243 0.43 19.73 4.71
N VAL A 244 -0.78 19.57 4.17
CA VAL A 244 -0.98 19.09 2.79
C VAL A 244 -0.37 20.05 1.77
N ALA A 245 -0.55 21.37 1.96
CA ALA A 245 0.08 22.38 1.12
C ALA A 245 1.61 22.31 1.19
N GLY A 246 2.19 22.23 2.39
CA GLY A 246 3.63 22.08 2.56
C GLY A 246 4.18 20.79 1.93
N LEU A 247 3.45 19.68 2.02
CA LEU A 247 3.83 18.43 1.36
C LEU A 247 3.85 18.59 -0.16
N ALA A 248 2.82 19.23 -0.74
CA ALA A 248 2.76 19.49 -2.18
C ALA A 248 3.93 20.38 -2.64
N GLU A 249 4.25 21.44 -1.88
CA GLU A 249 5.40 22.30 -2.16
C GLU A 249 6.72 21.53 -2.11
N ALA A 250 6.94 20.71 -1.09
CA ALA A 250 8.14 19.91 -0.93
C ALA A 250 8.27 18.86 -2.05
N ILE A 251 7.18 18.21 -2.43
CA ILE A 251 7.14 17.29 -3.59
C ILE A 251 7.49 18.06 -4.87
N GLY A 252 6.88 19.24 -5.10
CA GLY A 252 7.18 20.08 -6.27
C GLY A 252 8.67 20.45 -6.36
N ALA A 253 9.28 20.79 -5.22
CA ALA A 253 10.71 21.05 -5.12
C ALA A 253 11.57 19.83 -5.47
N PHE A 254 11.24 18.64 -4.96
CA PHE A 254 11.91 17.40 -5.35
C PHE A 254 11.77 17.11 -6.85
N ARG A 255 10.59 17.36 -7.41
CA ARG A 255 10.26 17.04 -8.80
C ARG A 255 10.92 17.96 -9.81
N GLY A 256 11.29 19.18 -9.40
CA GLY A 256 11.90 20.17 -10.29
C GLY A 256 10.99 20.54 -11.47
N GLY A 257 9.68 20.69 -11.22
CA GLY A 257 8.68 21.03 -12.23
C GLY A 257 8.13 19.86 -13.05
N ARG A 258 8.60 18.62 -12.83
CA ARG A 258 7.99 17.44 -13.46
C ARG A 258 6.58 17.16 -12.90
N PRO A 259 5.63 16.68 -13.72
CA PRO A 259 4.26 16.41 -13.28
C PRO A 259 4.21 15.48 -12.07
N ALA A 260 3.44 15.83 -11.05
CA ALA A 260 3.20 14.97 -9.91
C ALA A 260 1.78 15.14 -9.39
N VAL A 261 1.26 14.05 -8.82
CA VAL A 261 0.01 14.06 -8.09
C VAL A 261 0.30 13.81 -6.61
N LEU A 262 -0.24 14.64 -5.73
CA LEU A 262 -0.36 14.33 -4.31
C LEU A 262 -1.77 13.80 -4.05
N PHE A 263 -1.89 12.51 -3.76
CA PHE A 263 -3.11 11.89 -3.28
C PHE A 263 -3.09 11.92 -1.74
N ALA A 264 -3.78 12.88 -1.15
CA ALA A 264 -3.84 13.06 0.29
C ALA A 264 -5.16 12.51 0.83
N VAL A 265 -5.08 11.43 1.58
CA VAL A 265 -6.23 10.79 2.19
C VAL A 265 -6.26 11.12 3.67
N ASN A 266 -7.41 11.62 4.12
CA ASN A 266 -7.68 11.75 5.54
C ASN A 266 -8.67 10.67 5.99
N GLY A 267 -8.27 9.90 7.00
CA GLY A 267 -9.08 8.87 7.64
C GLY A 267 -9.86 9.36 8.87
N ALA A 268 -9.68 10.62 9.27
CA ALA A 268 -10.30 11.22 10.44
C ALA A 268 -11.68 11.84 10.13
N HIS A 269 -12.31 12.37 11.19
CA HIS A 269 -13.70 12.82 11.30
C HIS A 269 -14.19 13.73 10.13
N PRO A 270 -15.47 13.60 9.69
CA PRO A 270 -16.04 14.13 8.43
C PRO A 270 -16.18 15.66 8.27
N SER A 271 -15.50 16.49 9.05
CA SER A 271 -15.74 17.94 9.02
C SER A 271 -14.93 18.72 7.97
N PHE A 272 -14.39 18.06 6.94
CA PHE A 272 -13.67 18.74 5.87
C PHE A 272 -14.20 18.36 4.49
N GLU A 273 -14.12 19.31 3.56
CA GLU A 273 -14.53 19.12 2.17
C GLU A 273 -13.38 18.52 1.36
N GLU A 274 -13.69 17.50 0.57
CA GLU A 274 -12.76 17.03 -0.46
C GLU A 274 -12.40 18.18 -1.40
N SER A 275 -11.16 18.23 -1.86
CA SER A 275 -10.68 19.33 -2.68
C SER A 275 -9.68 18.84 -3.72
N GLU A 276 -9.59 19.60 -4.80
CA GLU A 276 -8.59 19.41 -5.84
C GLU A 276 -8.02 20.75 -6.25
N GLN A 277 -6.70 20.86 -6.23
CA GLN A 277 -5.98 22.10 -6.54
C GLN A 277 -4.60 21.80 -7.10
N VAL A 278 -3.96 22.80 -7.71
CA VAL A 278 -2.56 22.70 -8.13
C VAL A 278 -1.71 23.59 -7.23
N ILE A 279 -0.75 23.00 -6.53
CA ILE A 279 0.16 23.70 -5.62
C ILE A 279 1.58 23.48 -6.13
N ASN A 280 2.27 24.56 -6.49
CA ASN A 280 3.64 24.51 -7.02
C ASN A 280 3.82 23.47 -8.16
N GLY A 281 2.85 23.40 -9.08
CA GLY A 281 2.85 22.43 -10.19
C GLY A 281 2.45 20.99 -9.83
N VAL A 282 2.14 20.72 -8.56
CA VAL A 282 1.66 19.42 -8.08
C VAL A 282 0.13 19.42 -8.01
N ARG A 283 -0.52 18.55 -8.78
CA ARG A 283 -1.96 18.31 -8.69
C ARG A 283 -2.25 17.61 -7.36
N THR A 284 -2.90 18.29 -6.45
CA THR A 284 -3.17 17.82 -5.10
C THR A 284 -4.65 17.51 -4.97
N ARG A 285 -4.99 16.24 -4.74
CA ARG A 285 -6.36 15.79 -4.48
C ARG A 285 -6.46 15.30 -3.04
N VAL A 286 -7.29 15.98 -2.27
CA VAL A 286 -7.59 15.64 -0.88
C VAL A 286 -8.93 14.92 -0.83
N VAL A 287 -8.95 13.71 -0.30
CA VAL A 287 -10.17 12.90 -0.18
C VAL A 287 -10.42 12.47 1.26
N LEU A 288 -11.70 12.28 1.58
CA LEU A 288 -12.17 11.82 2.89
C LEU A 288 -12.54 10.34 2.78
N THR A 289 -11.90 9.49 3.58
CA THR A 289 -12.24 8.07 3.67
C THR A 289 -12.29 7.66 5.15
N PRO A 290 -13.37 8.04 5.84
CA PRO A 290 -13.46 7.85 7.28
C PRO A 290 -13.44 6.35 7.58
N ARG A 291 -12.94 6.00 8.77
CA ARG A 291 -13.00 4.61 9.25
C ARG A 291 -14.45 4.10 9.18
N PRO A 292 -14.68 2.83 8.79
CA PRO A 292 -16.03 2.26 8.70
C PRO A 292 -16.79 2.27 10.04
N TYR A 293 -16.06 2.16 11.15
CA TYR A 293 -16.58 2.19 12.52
C TYR A 293 -15.44 2.61 13.49
N PRO A 294 -15.75 3.08 14.72
CA PRO A 294 -14.76 3.67 15.62
C PRO A 294 -13.55 2.77 15.95
N GLU A 295 -13.79 1.48 16.18
CA GLU A 295 -12.77 0.49 16.54
C GLU A 295 -12.05 -0.11 15.32
N PHE A 296 -12.33 0.38 14.11
CA PHE A 296 -11.69 -0.13 12.90
C PHE A 296 -10.18 0.12 12.94
N VAL A 297 -9.43 -0.90 12.53
CA VAL A 297 -7.97 -0.92 12.51
C VAL A 297 -7.60 -1.53 11.17
N TRP A 298 -7.13 -0.70 10.25
CA TRP A 298 -7.00 -1.06 8.83
C TRP A 298 -6.00 -2.21 8.59
N PHE A 299 -5.07 -2.46 9.52
CA PHE A 299 -4.10 -3.56 9.41
C PHE A 299 -4.54 -4.85 10.13
N HIS A 300 -5.65 -4.84 10.89
CA HIS A 300 -6.18 -6.04 11.50
C HIS A 300 -6.94 -6.89 10.47
N ALA A 301 -6.57 -8.15 10.37
CA ALA A 301 -7.14 -9.10 9.42
C ALA A 301 -8.66 -9.16 9.49
N ASN A 302 -9.20 -9.33 10.69
CA ASN A 302 -10.64 -9.36 10.97
C ASN A 302 -11.36 -8.10 10.50
N HIS A 303 -10.67 -6.96 10.48
CA HIS A 303 -11.26 -5.68 10.16
C HIS A 303 -11.24 -5.48 8.64
N PHE A 304 -10.07 -5.57 7.98
CA PHE A 304 -10.00 -5.32 6.53
C PHE A 304 -10.70 -6.39 5.68
N SER A 305 -10.79 -7.64 6.14
CA SER A 305 -11.48 -8.71 5.40
C SER A 305 -12.99 -8.76 5.68
N SER A 306 -13.49 -7.97 6.64
CA SER A 306 -14.93 -7.80 6.87
C SER A 306 -15.59 -7.08 5.69
N ALA A 307 -16.92 -7.18 5.56
CA ALA A 307 -17.66 -6.46 4.51
C ALA A 307 -17.41 -4.94 4.55
N ALA A 308 -17.43 -4.34 5.74
CA ALA A 308 -17.20 -2.91 5.92
C ALA A 308 -15.76 -2.50 5.58
N GLY A 309 -14.77 -3.30 6.00
CA GLY A 309 -13.36 -3.07 5.67
C GLY A 309 -13.06 -3.24 4.18
N HIS A 310 -13.65 -4.25 3.55
CA HIS A 310 -13.51 -4.48 2.11
C HIS A 310 -14.09 -3.30 1.31
N LEU A 311 -15.30 -2.83 1.66
CA LEU A 311 -15.91 -1.66 1.02
C LEU A 311 -15.07 -0.40 1.19
N TRP A 312 -14.47 -0.20 2.36
CA TRP A 312 -13.60 0.94 2.63
C TRP A 312 -12.30 0.90 1.84
N GLU A 313 -11.63 -0.26 1.79
CA GLU A 313 -10.45 -0.43 0.93
C GLU A 313 -10.81 -0.21 -0.53
N ARG A 314 -11.93 -0.79 -1.01
CA ARG A 314 -12.48 -0.63 -2.36
C ARG A 314 -12.69 0.84 -2.73
N LEU A 315 -13.30 1.63 -1.85
CA LEU A 315 -13.49 3.06 -2.05
C LEU A 315 -12.15 3.76 -2.23
N LEU A 316 -11.21 3.51 -1.32
CA LEU A 316 -9.91 4.17 -1.35
C LEU A 316 -9.07 3.79 -2.57
N VAL A 317 -9.05 2.51 -2.95
CA VAL A 317 -8.33 2.05 -4.15
C VAL A 317 -9.02 2.46 -5.44
N GLY A 318 -10.34 2.65 -5.44
CA GLY A 318 -11.08 3.24 -6.55
C GLY A 318 -10.63 4.69 -6.79
N ARG A 319 -10.56 5.50 -5.73
CA ARG A 319 -10.05 6.88 -5.81
C ARG A 319 -8.59 6.94 -6.28
N LEU A 320 -7.75 6.02 -5.83
CA LEU A 320 -6.38 5.92 -6.31
C LEU A 320 -6.32 5.53 -7.80
N ALA A 321 -7.19 4.64 -8.26
CA ALA A 321 -7.25 4.23 -9.67
C ALA A 321 -7.60 5.41 -10.60
N GLU A 322 -8.63 6.19 -10.25
CA GLU A 322 -9.01 7.41 -10.99
C GLU A 322 -7.82 8.38 -11.18
N LEU A 323 -6.98 8.51 -10.14
CA LEU A 323 -5.80 9.36 -10.18
C LEU A 323 -4.67 8.77 -11.00
N VAL A 324 -4.43 7.46 -10.88
CA VAL A 324 -3.39 6.76 -11.64
C VAL A 324 -3.66 6.85 -13.13
N GLU A 325 -4.93 6.74 -13.54
CA GLU A 325 -5.37 6.83 -14.93
C GLU A 325 -5.32 8.25 -15.49
N SER A 326 -5.52 9.27 -14.66
CA SER A 326 -5.51 10.68 -15.06
C SER A 326 -4.21 11.44 -14.79
N ALA A 327 -3.22 10.81 -14.14
CA ALA A 327 -1.89 11.37 -13.89
C ALA A 327 -1.03 11.44 -15.17
#